data_AF-A0A0W8FQB3-F1
#
_entry.id   AF-A0A0W8FQB3-F1
#
_cell.length_a   1.000
_cell.length_b   1.000
_cell.length_c   1.000
_cell.angle_alpha   90.00
_cell.angle_beta   90.00
_cell.angle_gamma   90.00
#
_symmetry.space_group_name_H-M   'P 1'
#
loop_
_entity.id
_entity.type
_entity.pdbx_description
1 polymer ?
#
loop_
_entity_poly.entity_id
_entity_poly.type
_entity_poly.pdbx_seq_one_letter_code
_entity_poly.pdbx_strand_id
1 'polypeptide(L)'
;MGEANGTLHATVDHVMVSFFNYDYGLLFPPIKFEGLMLADERDIGAMKLDAVSSRGSKKDFIDIYELLKKYTLAELIDFFEKKYAGIRYNMLHILKSLIYFDDADEEPPPLMLHGAGWDDIKQSIRQAVAAFSKERN
;
A
#
# COMPACT_ATOMS: atom_id res chain seq x y z
N MET A 1 3.11 -19.57 17.59
CA MET A 1 1.77 -19.05 17.29
C MET A 1 1.61 -17.77 18.08
N GLY A 2 1.40 -16.64 17.41
CA GLY A 2 1.16 -15.35 18.06
C GLY A 2 -0.29 -14.97 17.81
N GLU A 3 -1.08 -14.86 18.86
CA GLU A 3 -2.48 -14.46 18.78
C GLU A 3 -2.59 -13.04 19.32
N ALA A 4 -2.72 -12.07 18.42
CA ALA A 4 -3.38 -10.82 18.73
C ALA A 4 -4.86 -10.97 18.37
N ASN A 5 -5.78 -10.40 19.16
CA ASN A 5 -7.21 -10.48 18.87
C ASN A 5 -7.50 -10.13 17.39
N GLY A 6 -8.19 -11.02 16.68
CA GLY A 6 -8.55 -10.83 15.27
C GLY A 6 -7.47 -11.23 14.25
N THR A 7 -6.31 -11.73 14.66
CA THR A 7 -5.26 -12.20 13.73
C THR A 7 -4.96 -13.68 13.94
N LEU A 8 -4.86 -14.44 12.85
CA LEU A 8 -4.42 -15.83 12.84
C LEU A 8 -3.26 -15.99 11.86
N HIS A 9 -2.11 -16.45 12.36
CA HIS A 9 -0.98 -16.86 11.53
C HIS A 9 -0.87 -18.39 11.51
N ALA A 10 -0.82 -18.97 10.32
CA ALA A 10 -0.71 -20.40 10.10
C ALA A 10 0.34 -20.70 9.02
N THR A 11 0.77 -21.96 8.98
CA THR A 11 1.59 -22.50 7.90
C THR A 11 0.85 -23.67 7.28
N VAL A 12 0.61 -23.60 5.96
CA VAL A 12 -0.01 -24.68 5.18
C VAL A 12 1.00 -25.11 4.14
N ASP A 13 1.42 -26.37 4.15
CA ASP A 13 2.41 -26.92 3.21
C ASP A 13 3.67 -26.04 3.07
N HIS A 14 4.21 -25.59 4.21
CA HIS A 14 5.36 -24.68 4.30
C HIS A 14 5.13 -23.25 3.77
N VAL A 15 3.92 -22.91 3.36
CA VAL A 15 3.51 -21.56 2.96
C VAL A 15 2.90 -20.83 4.16
N MET A 16 3.39 -19.62 4.44
CA MET A 16 2.83 -18.77 5.48
C MET A 16 1.48 -18.20 5.02
N VAL A 17 0.43 -18.43 5.81
CA VAL A 17 -0.92 -17.93 5.57
C VAL A 17 -1.34 -17.11 6.77
N SER A 18 -1.84 -15.90 6.54
CA SER A 18 -2.31 -15.02 7.61
C SER A 18 -3.72 -14.54 7.33
N PHE A 19 -4.55 -14.57 8.37
CA PHE A 19 -5.91 -14.03 8.35
C PHE A 19 -5.98 -12.86 9.32
N PHE A 20 -6.59 -11.78 8.87
CA PHE A 20 -6.73 -10.55 9.64
C PHE A 20 -8.20 -10.12 9.61
N ASN A 21 -8.76 -9.89 10.79
CA ASN A 21 -10.04 -9.22 10.94
C ASN A 21 -9.80 -7.73 11.12
N TYR A 22 -10.33 -6.94 10.19
CA TYR A 22 -10.27 -5.48 10.24
C TYR A 22 -11.67 -4.91 10.43
N ASP A 23 -11.78 -3.79 11.15
CA ASP A 23 -13.05 -3.10 11.41
C ASP A 23 -13.57 -2.29 10.20
N TYR A 24 -12.87 -2.40 9.06
CA TYR A 24 -13.22 -1.73 7.80
C TYR A 24 -13.46 -2.74 6.69
N GLY A 25 -14.44 -2.44 5.83
CA GLY A 25 -14.81 -3.28 4.69
C GLY A 25 -13.99 -3.03 3.42
N LEU A 26 -14.31 -3.78 2.36
CA LEU A 26 -13.92 -3.43 1.00
C LEU A 26 -14.82 -2.30 0.48
N LEU A 27 -14.21 -1.33 -0.20
CA LEU A 27 -14.93 -0.25 -0.87
C LEU A 27 -15.59 -0.74 -2.15
N PHE A 28 -14.98 -1.71 -2.81
CA PHE A 28 -15.42 -2.23 -4.09
C PHE A 28 -15.72 -3.73 -4.04
N PRO A 29 -16.60 -4.24 -4.93
CA PRO A 29 -16.85 -5.67 -5.02
C PRO A 29 -15.55 -6.45 -5.29
N PRO A 30 -15.32 -7.57 -4.60
CA PRO A 30 -14.14 -8.39 -4.83
C PRO A 30 -14.16 -9.03 -6.22
N ILE A 31 -12.97 -9.24 -6.78
CA ILE A 31 -12.74 -9.84 -8.09
C ILE A 31 -12.55 -11.34 -7.91
N LYS A 32 -13.29 -12.15 -8.67
CA LYS A 32 -13.10 -13.61 -8.64
C LYS A 32 -11.91 -14.01 -9.52
N PHE A 33 -10.92 -14.68 -8.93
CA PHE A 33 -9.73 -15.18 -9.62
C PHE A 33 -9.39 -16.59 -9.12
N GLU A 34 -9.37 -17.57 -10.01
CA GLU A 34 -9.06 -18.99 -9.68
C GLU A 34 -9.81 -19.56 -8.47
N GLY A 35 -11.09 -19.16 -8.31
CA GLY A 35 -11.92 -19.60 -7.18
C GLY A 35 -11.73 -18.79 -5.89
N LEU A 36 -10.79 -17.84 -5.87
CA LEU A 36 -10.56 -16.90 -4.78
C LEU A 36 -11.26 -15.57 -5.04
N MET A 37 -11.59 -14.87 -3.95
CA MET A 37 -12.12 -13.50 -3.99
C MET A 37 -10.97 -12.55 -3.62
N LEU A 38 -10.50 -11.79 -4.61
CA LEU A 38 -9.43 -10.82 -4.45
C LEU A 38 -10.02 -9.44 -4.17
N ALA A 39 -9.34 -8.65 -3.34
CA ALA A 39 -9.66 -7.25 -3.19
C ALA A 39 -9.46 -6.51 -4.52
N ASP A 40 -10.29 -5.50 -4.78
CA ASP A 40 -10.11 -4.60 -5.91
C ASP A 40 -8.79 -3.83 -5.77
N GLU A 41 -8.12 -3.54 -6.88
CA GLU A 41 -6.83 -2.84 -6.84
C GLU A 41 -6.90 -1.46 -6.18
N ARG A 42 -8.06 -0.80 -6.17
CA ARG A 42 -8.28 0.47 -5.47
C ARG A 42 -8.31 0.31 -3.95
N ASP A 43 -8.90 -0.78 -3.46
CA ASP A 43 -8.81 -1.18 -2.05
C ASP A 43 -7.35 -1.51 -1.68
N ILE A 44 -6.63 -2.22 -2.55
CA ILE A 44 -5.21 -2.55 -2.36
C ILE A 44 -4.36 -1.27 -2.34
N GLY A 45 -4.66 -0.28 -3.19
CA GLY A 45 -3.95 1.00 -3.20
C GLY A 45 -4.10 1.78 -1.90
N ALA A 46 -5.30 1.82 -1.33
CA ALA A 46 -5.53 2.37 0.01
C ALA A 46 -4.71 1.59 1.07
N MET A 47 -4.73 0.26 1.03
CA MET A 47 -3.95 -0.56 1.97
C MET A 47 -2.43 -0.36 1.81
N LYS A 48 -1.95 -0.03 0.62
CA LYS A 48 -0.53 0.25 0.37
C LYS A 48 -0.09 1.59 0.94
N LEU A 49 -0.95 2.61 0.94
CA LEU A 49 -0.66 3.87 1.63
C LEU A 49 -0.50 3.67 3.14
N ASP A 50 -1.35 2.83 3.75
CA ASP A 50 -1.22 2.44 5.16
C ASP A 50 0.10 1.69 5.43
N ALA A 51 0.43 0.72 4.57
CA ALA A 51 1.65 -0.08 4.68
C ALA A 51 2.93 0.78 4.56
N VAL A 52 2.99 1.72 3.62
CA VAL A 52 4.14 2.65 3.52
C VAL A 52 4.27 3.48 4.80
N SER A 53 3.15 3.93 5.38
CA SER A 53 3.18 4.75 6.59
C SER A 53 3.62 4.02 7.86
N SER A 54 3.51 2.69 7.87
CA SER A 54 3.78 1.84 9.04
C SER A 54 5.12 1.11 8.96
N ARG A 55 5.45 0.51 7.80
CA ARG A 55 6.69 -0.28 7.62
C ARG A 55 7.67 0.28 6.59
N GLY A 56 7.20 1.04 5.59
CA GLY A 56 8.06 1.64 4.57
C GLY A 56 8.99 0.64 3.84
N SER A 57 8.52 -0.56 3.49
CA SER A 57 9.36 -1.55 2.80
C SER A 57 9.54 -1.23 1.31
N LYS A 58 10.64 -1.67 0.69
CA LYS A 58 10.96 -1.41 -0.73
C LYS A 58 9.84 -1.86 -1.68
N LYS A 59 9.24 -3.02 -1.39
CA LYS A 59 8.10 -3.54 -2.15
C LYS A 59 6.85 -2.65 -2.07
N ASP A 60 6.63 -1.93 -0.97
CA ASP A 60 5.46 -1.04 -0.88
C ASP A 60 5.61 0.17 -1.79
N PHE A 61 6.81 0.75 -1.85
CA PHE A 61 7.10 1.84 -2.78
C PHE A 61 6.99 1.39 -4.23
N ILE A 62 7.47 0.19 -4.55
CA ILE A 62 7.28 -0.42 -5.88
C ILE A 62 5.80 -0.56 -6.21
N ASP A 63 4.99 -1.11 -5.30
CA ASP A 63 3.56 -1.31 -5.53
C ASP A 63 2.83 0.04 -5.69
N ILE A 64 3.18 1.05 -4.88
CA ILE A 64 2.67 2.42 -5.05
C ILE A 64 3.08 2.99 -6.41
N TYR A 65 4.32 2.79 -6.85
CA TYR A 65 4.77 3.23 -8.16
C TYR A 65 3.99 2.56 -9.31
N GLU A 66 3.70 1.26 -9.23
CA GLU A 66 2.86 0.58 -10.21
C GLU A 66 1.43 1.12 -10.22
N LEU A 67 0.86 1.41 -9.05
CA LEU A 67 -0.45 2.03 -8.93
C LEU A 67 -0.49 3.46 -9.49
N LEU A 68 0.58 4.24 -9.32
CA LEU A 68 0.71 5.60 -9.85
C LEU A 68 0.77 5.66 -11.39
N LYS A 69 0.96 4.54 -12.07
CA LYS A 69 0.81 4.45 -13.54
C LYS A 69 -0.66 4.44 -13.98
N LYS A 70 -1.58 4.12 -13.07
CA LYS A 70 -3.03 4.01 -13.34
C LYS A 70 -3.85 5.09 -12.63
N TYR A 71 -3.42 5.53 -11.47
CA TYR A 71 -4.13 6.45 -10.59
C TYR A 71 -3.24 7.63 -10.23
N THR A 72 -3.83 8.81 -10.09
CA THR A 72 -3.18 9.95 -9.45
C THR A 72 -3.03 9.70 -7.96
N LEU A 73 -2.06 10.37 -7.32
CA LEU A 73 -1.94 10.29 -5.85
C LEU A 73 -3.19 10.83 -5.15
N ALA A 74 -3.88 11.81 -5.74
CA ALA A 74 -5.14 12.34 -5.22
C ALA A 74 -6.24 11.26 -5.17
N GLU A 75 -6.38 10.45 -6.24
CA GLU A 75 -7.33 9.32 -6.27
C GLU A 75 -6.98 8.24 -5.24
N LEU A 76 -5.70 7.88 -5.12
CA LEU A 76 -5.27 6.90 -4.12
C LEU A 76 -5.55 7.37 -2.69
N ILE A 77 -5.33 8.67 -2.42
CA ILE A 77 -5.66 9.27 -1.13
C ILE A 77 -7.17 9.28 -0.91
N ASP A 78 -7.99 9.61 -1.91
CA ASP A 78 -9.46 9.54 -1.80
C ASP A 78 -9.95 8.11 -1.48
N PHE A 79 -9.37 7.08 -2.11
CA PHE A 79 -9.66 5.69 -1.75
C PHE A 79 -9.26 5.37 -0.31
N PHE A 80 -8.09 5.86 0.14
CA PHE A 80 -7.65 5.69 1.52
C PHE A 80 -8.61 6.36 2.51
N GLU A 81 -8.96 7.63 2.30
CA GLU A 81 -9.85 8.36 3.21
C GLU A 81 -11.23 7.72 3.31
N LYS A 82 -11.75 7.19 2.19
CA LYS A 82 -13.01 6.43 2.17
C LYS A 82 -12.88 5.09 2.91
N LYS A 83 -11.80 4.34 2.68
CA LYS A 83 -11.60 3.01 3.26
C LYS A 83 -11.43 3.06 4.78
N TYR A 84 -10.70 4.07 5.25
CA TYR A 84 -10.39 4.27 6.66
C TYR A 84 -11.31 5.33 7.30
N ALA A 85 -12.50 5.56 6.72
CA ALA A 85 -13.48 6.47 7.27
C ALA A 85 -13.88 6.04 8.70
N GLY A 86 -13.75 6.97 9.66
CA GLY A 86 -14.00 6.69 11.08
C GLY A 86 -12.80 6.13 11.84
N ILE A 87 -11.68 5.88 11.17
CA ILE A 87 -10.40 5.51 11.80
C ILE A 87 -9.52 6.75 11.91
N ARG A 88 -8.83 6.91 13.05
CA ARG A 88 -7.91 8.03 13.25
C ARG A 88 -6.60 7.75 12.53
N TYR A 89 -6.29 8.57 11.52
CA TYR A 89 -5.01 8.55 10.81
C TYR A 89 -4.40 9.96 10.75
N ASN A 90 -3.10 10.03 10.43
CA ASN A 90 -2.39 11.29 10.23
C ASN A 90 -1.95 11.42 8.77
N MET A 91 -2.67 12.22 7.99
CA MET A 91 -2.38 12.42 6.56
C MET A 91 -0.98 13.00 6.31
N LEU A 92 -0.51 13.90 7.18
CA LEU A 92 0.84 14.46 7.06
C LEU A 92 1.91 13.38 7.27
N HIS A 93 1.68 12.44 8.19
CA HIS A 93 2.58 11.30 8.39
C HIS A 93 2.63 10.42 7.15
N ILE A 94 1.48 10.05 6.60
CA ILE A 94 1.38 9.23 5.37
C ILE A 94 2.15 9.88 4.20
N LEU A 95 1.93 11.18 3.97
CA LEU A 95 2.61 11.92 2.90
C LEU A 95 4.13 12.00 3.11
N LYS A 96 4.59 12.15 4.36
CA LYS A 96 6.02 12.13 4.68
C LYS A 96 6.63 10.75 4.46
N SER A 97 5.93 9.69 4.87
CA SER A 97 6.38 8.31 4.67
C SER A 97 6.52 7.95 3.20
N LEU A 98 5.67 8.50 2.31
CA LEU A 98 5.79 8.30 0.86
C LEU A 98 7.11 8.81 0.26
N ILE A 99 7.80 9.73 0.93
CA ILE A 99 9.08 10.29 0.46
C ILE A 99 10.27 9.92 1.37
N TYR A 100 10.05 9.05 2.35
CA TYR A 100 11.06 8.56 3.28
C TYR A 100 11.50 7.16 2.86
N PHE A 101 12.70 7.04 2.29
CA PHE A 101 13.17 5.79 1.68
C PHE A 101 14.27 5.09 2.46
N ASP A 102 14.74 5.65 3.57
CA ASP A 102 15.95 5.19 4.26
C ASP A 102 15.88 3.70 4.63
N ASP A 103 14.76 3.25 5.23
CA ASP A 103 14.57 1.84 5.58
C ASP A 103 14.49 0.95 4.33
N ALA A 104 13.82 1.44 3.28
CA ALA A 104 13.72 0.72 2.02
C ALA A 104 15.07 0.65 1.30
N ASP A 105 15.94 1.67 1.38
CA ASP A 105 17.22 1.68 0.67
C ASP A 105 18.10 0.48 1.08
N GLU A 106 18.03 0.06 2.35
CA GLU A 106 18.76 -1.08 2.91
C GLU A 106 18.17 -2.47 2.55
N GLU A 107 16.95 -2.52 2.02
CA GLU A 107 16.32 -3.79 1.65
C GLU A 107 16.86 -4.35 0.31
N PRO A 108 17.03 -5.69 0.18
CA PRO A 108 17.36 -6.29 -1.10
C PRO A 108 16.25 -6.03 -2.13
N PRO A 109 16.59 -5.88 -3.42
CA PRO A 109 15.58 -5.72 -4.45
C PRO A 109 14.68 -6.98 -4.53
N PRO A 110 13.35 -6.83 -4.55
CA PRO A 110 12.46 -7.95 -4.75
C PRO A 110 12.53 -8.44 -6.21
N LEU A 111 11.99 -9.63 -6.46
CA LEU A 111 11.76 -10.09 -7.83
C LEU A 111 10.67 -9.23 -8.49
N MET A 112 11.04 -8.51 -9.55
CA MET A 112 10.16 -7.57 -10.25
C MET A 112 9.57 -8.21 -11.51
N LEU A 113 8.26 -8.04 -11.74
CA LEU A 113 7.60 -8.41 -13.00
C LEU A 113 7.93 -7.42 -14.13
N HIS A 114 8.09 -6.14 -13.78
CA HIS A 114 8.43 -5.06 -14.70
C HIS A 114 9.73 -4.41 -14.23
N GLY A 115 10.69 -4.24 -15.14
CA GLY A 115 11.95 -3.58 -14.82
C GLY A 115 11.75 -2.08 -14.62
N ALA A 116 12.06 -1.58 -13.43
CA ALA A 116 12.19 -0.16 -13.13
C ALA A 116 13.37 0.06 -12.18
N GLY A 117 14.15 1.12 -12.41
CA GLY A 117 15.25 1.49 -11.53
C GLY A 117 14.71 2.01 -10.19
N TRP A 118 15.37 1.64 -9.09
CA TRP A 118 14.94 2.09 -7.76
C TRP A 118 14.94 3.62 -7.63
N ASP A 119 15.90 4.30 -8.25
CA ASP A 119 15.93 5.77 -8.24
C ASP A 119 14.80 6.39 -9.08
N ASP A 120 14.40 5.74 -10.20
CA ASP A 120 13.25 6.18 -11.01
C ASP A 120 11.95 6.08 -10.21
N ILE A 121 11.79 5.00 -9.44
CA ILE A 121 10.66 4.78 -8.53
C ILE A 121 10.62 5.91 -7.48
N LYS A 122 11.73 6.16 -6.79
CA LYS A 122 11.83 7.23 -5.78
C LYS A 122 11.50 8.60 -6.40
N GLN A 123 11.99 8.88 -7.61
CA GLN A 123 11.73 10.14 -8.30
C GLN A 123 10.24 10.29 -8.67
N SER A 124 9.62 9.25 -9.21
CA SER A 124 8.21 9.24 -9.58
C SER A 124 7.30 9.51 -8.38
N ILE A 125 7.56 8.85 -7.24
CA ILE A 125 6.76 9.06 -6.02
C ILE A 125 6.94 10.48 -5.47
N ARG A 126 8.16 11.02 -5.44
CA ARG A 126 8.41 12.41 -5.05
C ARG A 126 7.67 13.41 -5.93
N GLN A 127 7.65 13.17 -7.24
CA GLN A 127 6.92 14.01 -8.18
C GLN A 127 5.41 13.96 -7.92
N ALA A 128 4.85 12.78 -7.67
CA ALA A 128 3.44 12.61 -7.34
C ALA A 128 3.05 13.36 -6.05
N VAL A 129 3.86 13.25 -4.99
CA VAL A 129 3.65 13.98 -3.72
C VAL A 129 3.77 15.50 -3.91
N ALA A 130 4.74 15.96 -4.70
CA ALA A 130 4.92 17.38 -5.01
C ALA A 130 3.77 17.95 -5.84
N ALA A 131 3.23 17.20 -6.80
CA ALA A 131 2.06 17.57 -7.59
C ALA A 131 0.82 17.70 -6.69
N PHE A 132 0.55 16.68 -5.87
CA PHE A 132 -0.56 16.69 -4.91
C PHE A 132 -0.49 17.87 -3.93
N SER A 133 0.70 18.21 -3.43
CA SER A 133 0.88 19.33 -2.50
C SER A 133 0.64 20.70 -3.15
N LYS A 134 0.84 20.84 -4.47
CA LYS A 134 0.58 22.10 -5.19
C LYS A 134 -0.90 22.32 -5.46
N GLU A 135 -1.67 21.26 -5.67
CA GLU A 135 -3.11 21.34 -5.94
C GLU A 135 -3.93 21.77 -4.71
N ARG A 136 -3.34 21.68 -3.50
CA ARG A 136 -4.02 21.98 -2.22
C ARG A 136 -3.57 23.30 -1.57
N ASN A 137 -2.65 24.03 -2.20
CA ASN A 137 -2.24 25.39 -1.79
C ASN A 137 -2.87 26.44 -2.71
#